data_AF-A0AAW2UJT2-F1
#
_entry.id   AF-A0AAW2UJT2-F1
#
_cell.length_a   1.000
_cell.length_b   1.000
_cell.length_c   1.000
_cell.angle_alpha   90.00
_cell.angle_beta   90.00
_cell.angle_gamma   90.00
#
_symmetry.space_group_name_H-M   'P 1'
#
loop_
_entity.id
_entity.type
_entity.pdbx_description
1 polymer ?
#
loop_
_entity_poly.entity_id
_entity_poly.type
_entity_poly.pdbx_seq_one_letter_code
_entity_poly.pdbx_strand_id
1 'polypeptide(L)'
;MDADKIEELKGFVEHCKQNPSVLHTPPLAFFKNFLQSLGAQIPPPSGKSVSSLFLFSLLAVLELIKPTSDSCPLFLAMGKEGEEHQDEKHFESKNTYVSSDDISNEDIVESDVELDNSDMGDPSTEVTEENQEAAQLSKAKAMDAIADGKLDEAIDLLTEAILLNPKSAILYANRASVFLKLKKPNAAIRDADAALQINPDSAKGYKARGMARAMLGLWEEAASDLHVASKLDFDEEIHLMLKKVEPNANRIEEHRRKYERLRKEKELRKIELEKQRRQAKSQDAEAASVLKDGEVIGIHSASELKTKLNAASKTSRLALIYFTATWCGPCRFISPVFSSLAGKYPKVVFLKVDIDEARDAAAEWNISSVPSFFFVKNGREVDKIVGADKSTLERKIAQHAN
;
A
#
# COMPACT_ATOMS: atom_id res chain seq x y z
N MET A 1 10.95 -18.06 -0.39
CA MET A 1 10.88 -16.81 -1.17
C MET A 1 9.51 -16.76 -1.81
N ASP A 2 8.90 -15.58 -1.88
CA ASP A 2 7.60 -15.38 -2.53
C ASP A 2 7.66 -15.78 -4.02
N ALA A 3 6.60 -16.37 -4.56
CA ALA A 3 6.58 -16.90 -5.93
C ALA A 3 6.73 -15.77 -6.96
N ASP A 4 6.05 -14.65 -6.72
CA ASP A 4 6.05 -13.48 -7.58
C ASP A 4 7.46 -12.84 -7.65
N LYS A 5 8.16 -12.79 -6.51
CA LYS A 5 9.53 -12.28 -6.42
C LYS A 5 10.55 -13.15 -7.17
N ILE A 6 10.30 -14.45 -7.25
CA ILE A 6 11.15 -15.36 -8.03
C ILE A 6 10.93 -15.10 -9.53
N GLU A 7 9.70 -14.80 -9.95
CA GLU A 7 9.39 -14.49 -11.34
C GLU A 7 10.00 -13.16 -11.78
N GLU A 8 9.90 -12.12 -10.95
CA GLU A 8 10.56 -10.83 -11.17
C GLU A 8 12.09 -10.99 -11.31
N LEU A 9 12.71 -11.77 -10.42
CA LEU A 9 14.15 -12.03 -10.47
C LEU A 9 14.55 -12.76 -11.75
N LYS A 10 13.76 -13.74 -12.20
CA LYS A 10 14.00 -14.43 -13.48
C LYS A 10 13.93 -13.47 -14.66
N GLY A 11 12.93 -12.59 -14.68
CA GLY A 11 12.78 -11.56 -15.72
C GLY A 11 13.99 -10.60 -15.75
N PHE A 12 14.45 -10.16 -14.59
CA PHE A 12 15.62 -9.30 -14.48
C PHE A 12 16.91 -9.99 -14.98
N VAL A 13 17.10 -11.28 -14.66
CA VAL A 13 18.25 -12.05 -15.13
C VAL A 13 18.26 -12.18 -16.66
N GLU A 14 17.10 -12.43 -17.28
CA GLU A 14 17.00 -12.46 -18.75
C GLU A 14 17.30 -11.09 -19.38
N HIS A 15 16.85 -10.00 -18.76
CA HIS A 15 17.20 -8.65 -19.21
C HIS A 15 18.71 -8.39 -19.16
N CYS A 16 19.39 -8.81 -18.10
CA CYS A 16 20.85 -8.70 -17.99
C CYS A 16 21.59 -9.52 -19.06
N LYS A 17 21.05 -10.66 -19.48
CA LYS A 17 21.61 -11.46 -20.58
C LYS A 17 21.46 -10.77 -21.93
N GLN A 18 20.32 -10.13 -22.17
CA GLN A 18 20.05 -9.41 -23.42
C GLN A 18 20.86 -8.11 -23.52
N ASN A 19 20.98 -7.37 -22.40
CA ASN A 19 21.69 -6.09 -22.34
C ASN A 19 22.69 -6.06 -21.17
N PRO A 20 23.92 -6.59 -21.36
CA PRO A 20 24.95 -6.61 -20.31
C PRO A 20 25.43 -5.22 -19.86
N SER A 21 25.17 -4.16 -20.63
CA SER A 21 25.53 -2.77 -20.30
C SER A 21 24.80 -2.24 -19.07
N VAL A 22 23.63 -2.78 -18.76
CA VAL A 22 22.80 -2.39 -17.60
C VAL A 22 23.53 -2.62 -16.28
N LEU A 23 24.41 -3.63 -16.21
CA LEU A 23 25.25 -3.92 -15.05
C LEU A 23 26.30 -2.84 -14.76
N HIS A 24 26.59 -1.93 -15.71
CA HIS A 24 27.51 -0.81 -15.52
C HIS A 24 26.81 0.47 -15.05
N THR A 25 25.49 0.44 -14.83
CA THR A 25 24.75 1.59 -14.29
C THR A 25 25.00 1.78 -12.78
N PRO A 26 25.06 3.04 -12.28
CA PRO A 26 25.32 3.29 -10.85
C PRO A 26 24.38 2.57 -9.86
N PRO A 27 23.05 2.48 -10.11
CA PRO A 27 22.13 1.78 -9.18
C PRO A 27 22.40 0.29 -9.04
N LEU A 28 23.02 -0.35 -10.05
CA LEU A 28 23.30 -1.79 -10.07
C LEU A 28 24.75 -2.15 -9.74
N ALA A 29 25.55 -1.17 -9.28
CA ALA A 29 26.94 -1.39 -8.90
C ALA A 29 27.12 -2.47 -7.83
N PHE A 30 26.20 -2.54 -6.84
CA PHE A 30 26.23 -3.59 -5.81
C PHE A 30 26.08 -4.99 -6.42
N PHE A 31 25.20 -5.15 -7.42
CA PHE A 31 24.93 -6.43 -8.07
C PHE A 31 26.09 -6.85 -8.97
N LYS A 32 26.70 -5.89 -9.67
CA LYS A 32 27.95 -6.09 -10.41
C LYS A 32 29.07 -6.61 -9.49
N ASN A 33 29.28 -5.96 -8.35
CA ASN A 33 30.30 -6.35 -7.38
C ASN A 33 30.03 -7.75 -6.80
N PHE A 34 28.76 -8.08 -6.54
CA PHE A 34 28.35 -9.42 -6.12
C PHE A 34 28.65 -10.49 -7.18
N LEU A 35 28.37 -10.22 -8.45
CA LEU A 35 28.70 -11.17 -9.53
C LEU A 35 30.21 -11.37 -9.67
N GLN A 36 30.99 -10.30 -9.55
CA GLN A 36 32.45 -10.37 -9.60
C GLN A 36 33.04 -11.13 -8.39
N SER A 37 32.45 -11.01 -7.20
CA SER A 37 32.88 -11.79 -6.02
C SER A 37 32.62 -13.29 -6.18
N LEU A 38 31.64 -13.66 -7.00
CA LEU A 38 31.38 -15.06 -7.41
C LEU A 38 32.26 -15.52 -8.59
N GLY A 39 33.18 -14.69 -9.07
CA GLY A 39 34.09 -15.02 -10.17
C GLY A 39 33.51 -14.82 -11.57
N ALA A 40 32.38 -14.13 -11.72
CA ALA A 40 31.80 -13.84 -13.03
C ALA A 40 32.63 -12.80 -13.80
N GLN A 41 32.88 -13.06 -15.09
CA GLN A 41 33.51 -12.12 -16.01
C GLN A 41 32.44 -11.33 -16.76
N ILE A 42 32.35 -10.03 -16.47
CA ILE A 42 31.35 -9.13 -17.08
C ILE A 42 31.99 -8.44 -18.29
N PRO A 43 31.34 -8.44 -19.48
CA PRO A 43 31.86 -7.76 -20.66
C PRO A 43 32.11 -6.26 -20.41
N PRO A 44 33.16 -5.67 -21.01
CA PRO A 44 33.41 -4.23 -20.91
C PRO A 44 32.25 -3.44 -21.54
N PRO A 45 31.97 -2.21 -21.07
CA PRO A 45 30.91 -1.39 -21.63
C PRO A 45 31.19 -1.13 -23.11
N SER A 46 30.27 -1.53 -23.99
CA SER A 46 30.39 -1.25 -25.42
C SER A 46 30.31 0.26 -25.63
N GLY A 47 31.42 0.84 -26.09
CA GLY A 47 31.56 2.28 -26.32
C GLY A 47 30.58 2.78 -27.38
N LYS A 48 29.41 3.24 -26.93
CA LYS A 48 28.67 4.32 -27.57
C LYS A 48 28.33 5.32 -26.48
N SER A 49 29.09 6.42 -26.49
CA SER A 49 28.71 7.65 -25.82
C SER A 49 27.28 7.99 -26.19
N VAL A 50 26.39 8.04 -25.20
CA VAL A 50 25.10 8.72 -25.33
C VAL A 50 25.20 9.92 -24.40
N SER A 51 25.81 10.98 -24.92
CA SER A 51 25.60 12.33 -24.44
C SER A 51 24.15 12.73 -24.78
N SER A 52 23.43 13.23 -23.78
CA SER A 52 22.13 13.89 -23.90
C SER A 52 20.95 13.01 -24.31
N LEU A 53 19.83 13.20 -23.60
CA LEU A 53 18.51 12.54 -23.75
C LEU A 53 18.34 11.21 -22.99
N PHE A 54 18.21 11.28 -21.66
CA PHE A 54 17.40 10.33 -20.88
C PHE A 54 16.67 11.06 -19.74
N LEU A 55 15.86 12.05 -20.11
CA LEU A 55 14.59 12.31 -19.44
C LEU A 55 13.52 11.64 -20.32
N PHE A 56 12.70 10.80 -19.70
CA PHE A 56 11.62 9.99 -20.31
C PHE A 56 12.06 8.81 -21.20
N SER A 57 12.12 7.60 -20.62
CA SER A 57 11.64 6.36 -21.25
C SER A 57 12.00 5.12 -20.40
N LEU A 58 11.31 4.94 -19.27
CA LEU A 58 11.10 3.61 -18.67
C LEU A 58 9.59 3.37 -18.60
N LEU A 59 8.91 3.55 -19.73
CA LEU A 59 7.47 3.28 -19.90
C LEU A 59 7.21 2.41 -21.16
N ALA A 60 8.16 1.54 -21.52
CA ALA A 60 8.07 0.76 -22.76
C ALA A 60 8.65 -0.67 -22.64
N VAL A 61 8.35 -1.39 -21.55
CA VAL A 61 8.65 -2.84 -21.47
C VAL A 61 7.43 -3.70 -21.10
N LEU A 62 6.21 -3.16 -21.01
CA LEU A 62 5.03 -4.02 -20.78
C LEU A 62 3.86 -3.71 -21.71
N GLU A 63 4.09 -3.79 -23.02
CA GLU A 63 3.01 -4.09 -23.96
C GLU A 63 3.57 -4.87 -25.15
N LEU A 64 3.34 -6.19 -25.17
CA LEU A 64 3.07 -7.01 -26.35
C LEU A 64 2.87 -8.48 -25.92
N ILE A 65 1.61 -8.91 -25.87
CA ILE A 65 1.06 -10.13 -26.51
C ILE A 65 -0.46 -10.07 -26.35
N LYS A 66 -1.19 -9.89 -27.47
CA LYS A 66 -2.63 -10.22 -27.61
C LYS A 66 -2.75 -11.68 -28.08
N PRO A 67 -3.87 -12.37 -27.77
CA PRO A 67 -4.78 -12.82 -28.85
C PRO A 67 -6.27 -12.54 -28.51
N THR A 68 -7.02 -11.84 -29.37
CA THR A 68 -7.99 -12.37 -30.38
C THR A 68 -9.06 -13.30 -29.77
N SER A 69 -10.24 -12.75 -29.46
CA SER A 69 -11.47 -12.76 -30.28
C SER A 69 -12.23 -14.08 -30.24
N ASP A 70 -13.43 -14.08 -29.65
CA ASP A 70 -14.64 -14.34 -30.43
C ASP A 70 -15.95 -13.99 -29.71
N SER A 71 -16.84 -13.42 -30.54
CA SER A 71 -18.32 -13.45 -30.48
C SER A 71 -19.11 -12.88 -29.29
N CYS A 72 -19.48 -11.60 -29.44
CA CYS A 72 -20.85 -11.02 -29.43
C CYS A 72 -22.07 -11.98 -29.62
N PRO A 73 -23.36 -11.57 -29.43
CA PRO A 73 -23.90 -10.24 -29.10
C PRO A 73 -25.20 -10.11 -28.21
N LEU A 74 -25.50 -8.85 -27.86
CA LEU A 74 -26.78 -8.12 -27.98
C LEU A 74 -27.80 -7.96 -26.81
N PHE A 75 -27.97 -6.67 -26.43
CA PHE A 75 -29.21 -5.86 -26.24
C PHE A 75 -30.19 -6.23 -25.11
N LEU A 76 -30.84 -5.33 -24.35
CA LEU A 76 -31.13 -3.88 -24.32
C LEU A 76 -31.72 -3.65 -22.88
N ALA A 77 -31.51 -2.58 -22.11
CA ALA A 77 -32.18 -1.28 -22.28
C ALA A 77 -31.92 -0.34 -21.07
N MET A 78 -31.62 0.92 -21.41
CA MET A 78 -32.05 2.19 -20.78
C MET A 78 -31.76 2.51 -19.31
N GLY A 79 -31.06 3.63 -19.08
CA GLY A 79 -31.22 4.42 -17.85
C GLY A 79 -30.07 5.34 -17.47
N LYS A 80 -30.08 6.55 -18.04
CA LYS A 80 -29.61 7.85 -17.51
C LYS A 80 -28.73 7.95 -16.24
N GLU A 81 -27.81 8.92 -16.37
CA GLU A 81 -27.24 9.85 -15.37
C GLU A 81 -25.99 9.43 -14.58
N GLY A 82 -24.98 10.31 -14.62
CA GLY A 82 -23.85 10.35 -13.69
C GLY A 82 -22.48 10.11 -14.33
N GLU A 83 -21.82 11.17 -14.78
CA GLU A 83 -20.38 11.15 -15.03
C GLU A 83 -19.63 10.91 -13.71
N GLU A 84 -19.05 9.73 -13.53
CA GLU A 84 -17.96 9.49 -12.58
C GLU A 84 -16.75 8.97 -13.35
N HIS A 85 -15.78 9.87 -13.55
CA HIS A 85 -14.44 9.53 -14.01
C HIS A 85 -13.75 8.67 -12.93
N GLN A 86 -13.54 7.39 -13.24
CA GLN A 86 -12.68 6.50 -12.48
C GLN A 86 -11.22 6.77 -12.88
N ASP A 87 -10.50 7.53 -12.05
CA ASP A 87 -9.05 7.57 -12.07
C ASP A 87 -8.51 6.39 -11.23
N GLU A 88 -8.16 5.30 -11.91
CA GLU A 88 -7.24 4.29 -11.38
C GLU A 88 -5.85 4.91 -11.22
N LYS A 89 -5.55 5.47 -10.04
CA LYS A 89 -4.17 5.82 -9.68
C LYS A 89 -3.46 4.61 -9.09
N HIS A 90 -2.69 3.97 -9.97
CA HIS A 90 -1.48 3.21 -9.71
C HIS A 90 -0.76 3.71 -8.44
N PHE A 91 -0.66 2.84 -7.43
CA PHE A 91 0.17 3.07 -6.24
C PHE A 91 1.62 2.81 -6.62
N GLU A 92 2.24 3.82 -7.23
CA GLU A 92 3.67 3.84 -7.50
C GLU A 92 4.36 4.53 -6.31
N SER A 93 5.34 3.84 -5.72
CA SER A 93 6.13 4.32 -4.59
C SER A 93 7.02 5.50 -5.04
N LYS A 94 6.41 6.68 -5.15
CA LYS A 94 7.10 7.97 -5.30
C LYS A 94 7.28 8.57 -3.93
N ASN A 95 8.53 8.93 -3.62
CA ASN A 95 8.92 9.81 -2.53
C ASN A 95 7.83 10.85 -2.25
N THR A 96 7.44 10.94 -0.99
CA THR A 96 6.41 11.83 -0.45
C THR A 96 6.61 13.26 -0.95
N TYR A 97 5.94 13.59 -2.07
CA TYR A 97 5.81 14.95 -2.54
C TYR A 97 4.86 15.66 -1.59
N VAL A 98 5.44 16.38 -0.64
CA VAL A 98 4.76 17.39 0.17
C VAL A 98 4.29 18.47 -0.80
N SER A 99 2.99 18.77 -0.83
CA SER A 99 2.45 19.91 -1.59
C SER A 99 3.25 21.17 -1.22
N SER A 100 3.84 21.77 -2.26
CA SER A 100 4.93 22.75 -2.23
C SER A 100 4.54 24.17 -1.83
N ASP A 101 3.32 24.40 -1.35
CA ASP A 101 2.78 25.77 -1.31
C ASP A 101 2.94 26.47 0.04
N ASP A 102 3.42 25.77 1.08
CA ASP A 102 3.55 26.31 2.46
C ASP A 102 4.97 26.20 3.06
N ILE A 103 5.99 25.77 2.29
CA ILE A 103 7.38 25.71 2.75
C ILE A 103 8.16 26.82 2.04
N SER A 104 8.80 27.71 2.81
CA SER A 104 9.63 28.78 2.27
C SER A 104 10.89 28.18 1.63
N ASN A 105 10.82 27.88 0.34
CA ASN A 105 11.90 27.27 -0.43
C ASN A 105 12.99 28.27 -0.87
N GLU A 106 12.93 29.53 -0.43
CA GLU A 106 13.83 30.61 -0.89
C GLU A 106 15.31 30.36 -0.55
N ASP A 107 15.62 29.52 0.45
CA ASP A 107 16.98 29.28 0.95
C ASP A 107 17.56 27.89 0.58
N ILE A 108 16.85 27.07 -0.22
CA ILE A 108 17.32 25.72 -0.57
C ILE A 108 18.42 25.80 -1.65
N VAL A 109 19.58 25.24 -1.35
CA VAL A 109 20.75 25.17 -2.23
C VAL A 109 20.73 23.84 -2.98
N GLU A 110 21.04 23.88 -4.28
CA GLU A 110 21.19 22.68 -5.10
C GLU A 110 22.31 21.79 -4.57
N SER A 111 22.13 20.47 -4.70
CA SER A 111 23.11 19.49 -4.23
C SER A 111 24.42 19.60 -5.02
N ASP A 112 25.52 19.84 -4.32
CA ASP A 112 26.91 19.92 -4.81
C ASP A 112 27.55 18.55 -5.09
N VAL A 113 26.86 17.66 -5.82
CA VAL A 113 27.35 16.30 -6.16
C VAL A 113 28.47 16.34 -7.21
N GLU A 114 29.57 17.01 -6.92
CA GLU A 114 30.84 16.77 -7.61
C GLU A 114 31.66 15.79 -6.75
N LEU A 115 31.79 14.58 -7.29
CA LEU A 115 32.49 13.44 -6.70
C LEU A 115 33.99 13.64 -6.82
N ASP A 116 34.60 14.31 -5.84
CA ASP A 116 35.98 14.01 -5.48
C ASP A 116 36.07 13.61 -4.01
N ASN A 117 36.19 12.30 -3.79
CA ASN A 117 36.33 11.65 -2.49
C ASN A 117 37.80 11.37 -2.15
N SER A 118 38.77 11.88 -2.92
CA SER A 118 40.18 11.52 -2.75
C SER A 118 40.87 12.18 -1.56
N ASP A 119 40.14 12.91 -0.71
CA ASP A 119 40.74 13.88 0.21
C ASP A 119 40.23 13.80 1.67
N MET A 120 39.93 12.60 2.14
CA MET A 120 39.47 12.35 3.53
C MET A 120 40.56 11.78 4.44
N GLY A 121 41.81 11.66 3.96
CA GLY A 121 42.89 10.98 4.68
C GLY A 121 42.64 9.47 4.88
N ASP A 122 43.68 8.72 5.26
CA ASP A 122 43.56 7.31 5.61
C ASP A 122 43.50 7.18 7.15
N PRO A 123 42.35 6.78 7.75
CA PRO A 123 42.21 6.60 9.19
C PRO A 123 43.21 5.61 9.82
N SER A 124 43.82 4.74 9.02
CA SER A 124 44.80 3.73 9.45
C SER A 124 46.22 4.28 9.55
N THR A 125 46.47 5.51 9.07
CA THR A 125 47.78 6.17 9.14
C THR A 125 48.25 6.32 10.59
N GLU A 126 49.52 5.95 10.84
CA GLU A 126 50.18 6.20 12.11
C GLU A 126 50.53 7.70 12.22
N VAL A 127 50.00 8.35 13.25
CA VAL A 127 50.23 9.78 13.49
C VAL A 127 51.43 9.90 14.44
N THR A 128 52.58 10.30 13.89
CA THR A 128 53.78 10.64 14.68
C THR A 128 53.64 12.02 15.32
N GLU A 129 54.44 12.31 16.34
CA GLU A 129 54.48 13.65 16.96
C GLU A 129 54.80 14.75 15.94
N GLU A 130 55.74 14.48 15.02
CA GLU A 130 56.09 15.39 13.91
C GLU A 130 54.89 15.65 12.99
N ASN A 131 54.15 14.61 12.59
CA ASN A 131 52.95 14.76 11.75
C ASN A 131 51.84 15.51 12.50
N GLN A 132 51.72 15.30 13.81
CA GLN A 132 50.76 16.03 14.63
C GLN A 132 51.09 17.52 14.74
N GLU A 133 52.36 17.88 14.95
CA GLU A 133 52.83 19.27 14.97
C GLU A 133 52.66 19.94 13.61
N ALA A 134 53.03 19.25 12.52
CA ALA A 134 52.83 19.74 11.15
C ALA A 134 51.33 19.97 10.84
N ALA A 135 50.46 19.03 11.23
CA ALA A 135 49.01 19.20 11.07
C ALA A 135 48.46 20.37 11.88
N GLN A 136 48.98 20.61 13.10
CA GLN A 136 48.60 21.77 13.91
C GLN A 136 49.04 23.09 13.26
N LEU A 137 50.22 23.12 12.64
CA LEU A 137 50.72 24.28 11.91
C LEU A 137 49.88 24.58 10.66
N SER A 138 49.59 23.57 9.83
CA SER A 138 48.72 23.75 8.65
C SER A 138 47.29 24.16 9.05
N LYS A 139 46.76 23.62 10.16
CA LYS A 139 45.50 24.09 10.76
C LYS A 139 45.57 25.57 11.14
N ALA A 140 46.64 26.02 11.80
CA ALA A 140 46.77 27.43 12.20
C ALA A 140 46.77 28.35 10.98
N LYS A 141 47.55 28.02 9.95
CA LYS A 141 47.54 28.74 8.66
C LYS A 141 46.17 28.75 8.01
N ALA A 142 45.44 27.64 8.06
CA ALA A 142 44.08 27.59 7.54
C ALA A 142 43.12 28.52 8.29
N MET A 143 43.25 28.63 9.62
CA MET A 143 42.44 29.56 10.41
C MET A 143 42.72 31.02 10.02
N ASP A 144 43.98 31.36 9.74
CA ASP A 144 44.36 32.68 9.24
C ASP A 144 43.75 32.94 7.85
N ALA A 145 43.83 31.96 6.93
CA ALA A 145 43.20 32.04 5.62
C ALA A 145 41.66 32.20 5.70
N ILE A 146 41.01 31.54 6.66
CA ILE A 146 39.56 31.71 6.93
C ILE A 146 39.26 33.14 7.40
N ALA A 147 40.11 33.72 8.26
CA ALA A 147 39.96 35.09 8.74
C ALA A 147 40.15 36.13 7.61
N ASP A 148 41.07 35.85 6.69
CA ASP A 148 41.32 36.63 5.48
C ASP A 148 40.25 36.44 4.38
N GLY A 149 39.32 35.49 4.56
CA GLY A 149 38.26 35.18 3.60
C GLY A 149 38.71 34.35 2.40
N LYS A 150 39.93 33.80 2.41
CA LYS A 150 40.47 32.93 1.36
C LYS A 150 40.03 31.48 1.58
N LEU A 151 38.78 31.21 1.24
CA LEU A 151 38.12 29.94 1.58
C LEU A 151 38.70 28.72 0.85
N ASP A 152 39.09 28.86 -0.43
CA ASP A 152 39.68 27.74 -1.19
C ASP A 152 41.08 27.38 -0.65
N GLU A 153 41.93 28.37 -0.36
CA GLU A 153 43.24 28.16 0.28
C GLU A 153 43.09 27.52 1.67
N ALA A 154 42.07 27.92 2.44
CA ALA A 154 41.77 27.31 3.72
C ALA A 154 41.38 25.82 3.60
N ILE A 155 40.66 25.44 2.54
CA ILE A 155 40.34 24.02 2.27
C ILE A 155 41.62 23.25 2.02
N ASP A 156 42.49 23.72 1.12
CA ASP A 156 43.74 23.04 0.78
C ASP A 156 44.65 22.84 2.01
N LEU A 157 44.75 23.86 2.87
CA LEU A 157 45.52 23.79 4.12
C LEU A 157 44.89 22.84 5.16
N LEU A 158 43.56 22.79 5.26
CA LEU A 158 42.86 21.83 6.14
C LEU A 158 42.98 20.40 5.61
N THR A 159 42.94 20.24 4.29
CA THR A 159 43.19 19.01 3.57
C THR A 159 44.59 18.48 3.88
N GLU A 160 45.62 19.30 3.74
CA GLU A 160 46.99 18.94 4.11
C GLU A 160 47.05 18.49 5.59
N ALA A 161 46.41 19.24 6.49
CA ALA A 161 46.35 18.89 7.90
C ALA A 161 45.63 17.54 8.16
N ILE A 162 44.58 17.22 7.40
CA ILE A 162 43.83 15.96 7.51
C ILE A 162 44.68 14.79 7.00
N LEU A 163 45.41 14.95 5.91
CA LEU A 163 46.32 13.91 5.40
C LEU A 163 47.42 13.58 6.43
N LEU A 164 47.91 14.58 7.17
CA LEU A 164 48.91 14.42 8.22
C LEU A 164 48.32 13.84 9.53
N ASN A 165 47.10 14.23 9.89
CA ASN A 165 46.41 13.74 11.09
C ASN A 165 44.92 13.46 10.83
N PRO A 166 44.61 12.28 10.25
CA PRO A 166 43.23 11.91 9.88
C PRO A 166 42.35 11.56 11.08
N LYS A 167 42.90 11.52 12.29
CA LYS A 167 42.19 11.18 13.54
C LYS A 167 41.73 12.40 14.32
N SER A 168 41.87 13.60 13.76
CA SER A 168 41.50 14.85 14.42
C SER A 168 40.09 15.32 13.99
N ALA A 169 39.10 15.13 14.87
CA ALA A 169 37.71 15.57 14.62
C ALA A 169 37.60 17.07 14.30
N ILE A 170 38.47 17.89 14.90
CA ILE A 170 38.43 19.35 14.76
C ILE A 170 38.81 19.78 13.33
N LEU A 171 39.69 19.05 12.65
CA LEU A 171 40.10 19.40 11.28
C LEU A 171 38.93 19.25 10.31
N TYR A 172 38.23 18.11 10.36
CA TYR A 172 37.03 17.90 9.56
C TYR A 172 35.92 18.90 9.92
N ALA A 173 35.67 19.16 11.20
CA ALA A 173 34.64 20.14 11.60
C ALA A 173 34.95 21.56 11.10
N ASN A 174 36.23 21.95 11.10
CA ASN A 174 36.67 23.23 10.55
C ASN A 174 36.49 23.26 9.02
N ARG A 175 36.86 22.19 8.30
CA ARG A 175 36.71 22.12 6.84
C ARG A 175 35.24 22.11 6.42
N ALA A 176 34.38 21.40 7.15
CA ALA A 176 32.93 21.47 7.00
C ALA A 176 32.39 22.90 7.13
N SER A 177 32.89 23.68 8.08
CA SER A 177 32.48 25.09 8.24
C SER A 177 32.88 25.97 7.06
N VAL A 178 34.01 25.67 6.40
CA VAL A 178 34.44 26.37 5.18
C VAL A 178 33.55 25.96 3.99
N PHE A 179 33.21 24.67 3.86
CA PHE A 179 32.27 24.20 2.85
C PHE A 179 30.88 24.81 2.98
N LEU A 180 30.39 25.05 4.20
CA LEU A 180 29.14 25.79 4.43
C LEU A 180 29.22 27.22 3.86
N LYS A 181 30.33 27.94 4.10
CA LYS A 181 30.54 29.29 3.55
C LYS A 181 30.59 29.29 2.02
N LEU A 182 31.10 28.21 1.41
CA LEU A 182 31.11 28.00 -0.04
C LEU A 182 29.80 27.44 -0.61
N LYS A 183 28.77 27.24 0.23
CA LYS A 183 27.50 26.61 -0.17
C LYS A 183 27.67 25.22 -0.80
N LYS A 184 28.59 24.42 -0.25
CA LYS A 184 28.83 23.01 -0.60
C LYS A 184 28.31 22.08 0.51
N PRO A 185 26.97 21.91 0.64
CA PRO A 185 26.37 21.22 1.78
C PRO A 185 26.69 19.73 1.87
N ASN A 186 26.77 18.99 0.76
CA ASN A 186 27.11 17.56 0.80
C ASN A 186 28.57 17.34 1.20
N ALA A 187 29.49 18.18 0.74
CA ALA A 187 30.88 18.15 1.22
C ALA A 187 30.95 18.45 2.73
N ALA A 188 30.20 19.44 3.21
CA ALA A 188 30.11 19.76 4.63
C ALA A 188 29.52 18.60 5.47
N ILE A 189 28.50 17.89 4.97
CA ILE A 189 27.93 16.72 5.64
C ILE A 189 28.96 15.61 5.76
N ARG A 190 29.72 15.31 4.69
CA ARG A 190 30.76 14.27 4.70
C ARG A 190 31.80 14.53 5.79
N ASP A 191 32.32 15.76 5.85
CA ASP A 191 33.31 16.14 6.86
C ASP A 191 32.71 16.17 8.26
N ALA A 192 31.47 16.66 8.42
CA ALA A 192 30.82 16.65 9.72
C ALA A 192 30.56 15.23 10.23
N ASP A 193 30.20 14.29 9.36
CA ASP A 193 30.04 12.88 9.71
C ASP A 193 31.39 12.25 10.10
N ALA A 194 32.47 12.54 9.37
CA ALA A 194 33.82 12.10 9.75
C ALA A 194 34.24 12.67 11.13
N ALA A 195 33.97 13.95 11.38
CA ALA A 195 34.22 14.59 12.67
C ALA A 195 33.46 13.90 13.81
N LEU A 196 32.18 13.54 13.59
CA LEU A 196 31.32 12.89 14.57
C LEU A 196 31.64 11.40 14.76
N GLN A 197 32.18 10.73 13.75
CA GLN A 197 32.71 9.36 13.89
C GLN A 197 33.93 9.34 14.82
N ILE A 198 34.77 10.37 14.75
CA ILE A 198 35.96 10.51 15.61
C ILE A 198 35.57 11.02 17.01
N ASN A 199 34.74 12.06 17.08
CA ASN A 199 34.26 12.63 18.33
C ASN A 199 32.73 12.82 18.30
N PRO A 200 31.97 11.86 18.86
CA PRO A 200 30.51 11.92 18.92
C PRO A 200 29.95 13.09 19.73
N ASP A 201 30.74 13.73 20.60
CA ASP A 201 30.33 14.85 21.45
C ASP A 201 30.75 16.21 20.88
N SER A 202 31.11 16.25 19.59
CA SER A 202 31.54 17.48 18.92
C SER A 202 30.34 18.39 18.59
N ALA A 203 30.13 19.43 19.39
CA ALA A 203 29.12 20.47 19.12
C ALA A 203 29.28 21.10 17.72
N LYS A 204 30.53 21.36 17.30
CA LYS A 204 30.85 21.89 15.96
C LYS A 204 30.47 20.94 14.84
N GLY A 205 30.64 19.62 15.04
CA GLY A 205 30.24 18.60 14.07
C GLY A 205 28.73 18.61 13.84
N TYR A 206 27.94 18.58 14.92
CA TYR A 206 26.47 18.67 14.81
C TYR A 206 26.02 20.01 14.22
N LYS A 207 26.62 21.14 14.63
CA LYS A 207 26.31 22.46 14.07
C LYS A 207 26.53 22.47 12.55
N ALA A 208 27.68 22.01 12.09
CA ALA A 208 28.01 21.99 10.66
C ALA A 208 27.05 21.09 9.86
N ARG A 209 26.77 19.89 10.37
CA ARG A 209 25.83 18.95 9.72
C ARG A 209 24.40 19.47 9.68
N GLY A 210 23.93 20.04 10.78
CA GLY A 210 22.59 20.61 10.89
C GLY A 210 22.38 21.79 9.95
N MET A 211 23.38 22.68 9.84
CA MET A 211 23.35 23.79 8.87
C MET A 211 23.37 23.29 7.43
N ALA A 212 24.21 22.31 7.10
CA ALA A 212 24.28 21.76 5.75
C ALA A 212 22.97 21.07 5.33
N ARG A 213 22.34 20.33 6.25
CA ARG A 213 21.03 19.70 6.05
C ARG A 213 19.92 20.73 5.85
N ALA A 214 19.97 21.85 6.59
CA ALA A 214 19.04 22.95 6.39
C ALA A 214 19.16 23.55 4.99
N MET A 215 20.39 23.72 4.47
CA MET A 215 20.62 24.19 3.09
C MET A 215 20.05 23.22 2.04
N LEU A 216 20.01 21.92 2.31
CA LEU A 216 19.40 20.92 1.44
C LEU A 216 17.88 20.76 1.61
N GLY A 217 17.25 21.51 2.53
CA GLY A 217 15.83 21.37 2.85
C GLY A 217 15.48 20.13 3.69
N LEU A 218 16.48 19.47 4.29
CA LEU A 218 16.30 18.35 5.21
C LEU A 218 16.01 18.88 6.63
N TRP A 219 14.83 19.50 6.78
CA TRP A 219 14.49 20.32 7.95
C TRP A 219 14.40 19.52 9.25
N GLU A 220 13.88 18.30 9.23
CA GLU A 220 13.74 17.47 10.44
C GLU A 220 15.10 17.04 10.99
N GLU A 221 15.98 16.55 10.12
CA GLU A 221 17.33 16.15 10.47
C GLU A 221 18.19 17.35 10.89
N ALA A 222 18.01 18.49 10.21
CA ALA A 222 18.67 19.74 10.59
C ALA A 222 18.25 20.21 11.99
N ALA A 223 16.96 20.18 12.32
CA ALA A 223 16.47 20.56 13.65
C ALA A 223 17.07 19.65 14.73
N SER A 224 17.10 18.35 14.48
CA SER A 224 17.66 17.35 15.40
C SER A 224 19.13 17.65 15.71
N ASP A 225 19.96 17.82 14.68
CA ASP A 225 21.38 18.12 14.84
C ASP A 225 21.63 19.44 15.56
N LEU A 226 20.91 20.51 15.19
CA LEU A 226 21.06 21.82 15.81
C LEU A 226 20.63 21.81 17.29
N HIS A 227 19.61 21.04 17.65
CA HIS A 227 19.24 20.84 19.06
C HIS A 227 20.31 20.09 19.85
N VAL A 228 20.93 19.06 19.26
CA VAL A 228 22.05 18.36 19.92
C VAL A 228 23.23 19.31 20.08
N ALA A 229 23.58 20.06 19.03
CA ALA A 229 24.64 21.06 19.08
C ALA A 229 24.40 22.10 20.17
N SER A 230 23.19 22.66 20.26
CA SER A 230 22.79 23.65 21.28
C SER A 230 22.83 23.10 22.72
N LYS A 231 22.65 21.79 22.90
CA LYS A 231 22.74 21.14 24.22
C LYS A 231 24.19 20.96 24.65
N LEU A 232 25.09 20.71 23.68
CA LEU A 232 26.51 20.50 23.93
C LEU A 232 27.24 21.82 24.14
N ASP A 233 26.95 22.84 23.33
CA ASP A 233 27.56 24.16 23.42
C ASP A 233 26.56 25.26 23.02
N PHE A 234 26.60 26.37 23.73
CA PHE A 234 25.75 27.52 23.41
C PHE A 234 26.42 28.36 22.32
N ASP A 235 25.70 28.55 21.21
CA ASP A 235 26.15 29.34 20.08
C ASP A 235 24.95 30.11 19.52
N GLU A 236 25.10 31.43 19.39
CA GLU A 236 24.02 32.32 18.91
C GLU A 236 23.59 31.99 17.48
N GLU A 237 24.52 31.52 16.65
CA GLU A 237 24.24 31.12 15.26
C GLU A 237 23.36 29.87 15.21
N ILE A 238 23.54 28.93 16.13
CA ILE A 238 22.67 27.74 16.26
C ILE A 238 21.23 28.18 16.56
N HIS A 239 21.06 29.11 17.51
CA HIS A 239 19.74 29.60 17.88
C HIS A 239 19.04 30.33 16.74
N LEU A 240 19.78 31.13 15.97
CA LEU A 240 19.25 31.80 14.77
C LEU A 240 18.81 30.79 13.71
N MET A 241 19.58 29.72 13.50
CA MET A 241 19.23 28.67 12.54
C MET A 241 18.01 27.86 12.98
N LEU A 242 17.90 27.52 14.28
CA LEU A 242 16.72 26.82 14.81
C LEU A 242 15.42 27.59 14.54
N LYS A 243 15.42 28.92 14.69
CA LYS A 243 14.25 29.76 14.36
C LYS A 243 13.79 29.63 12.90
N LYS A 244 14.70 29.33 11.98
CA LYS A 244 14.38 29.07 10.56
C LYS A 244 13.93 27.64 10.30
N VAL A 245 14.59 26.68 10.95
CA VAL A 245 14.41 25.24 10.67
C VAL A 245 13.17 24.66 11.37
N GLU A 246 12.90 25.06 12.62
CA GLU A 246 11.82 24.49 13.44
C GLU A 246 10.42 24.61 12.81
N PRO A 247 10.00 25.76 12.24
CA PRO A 247 8.67 25.85 11.62
C PRO A 247 8.50 24.88 10.44
N ASN A 248 9.55 24.72 9.63
CA ASN A 248 9.52 23.82 8.47
C ASN A 248 9.51 22.35 8.92
N ALA A 249 10.34 22.00 9.91
CA ALA A 249 10.35 20.65 10.49
C ALA A 249 8.99 20.28 11.11
N ASN A 250 8.39 21.19 11.88
CA ASN A 250 7.08 20.97 12.50
C ASN A 250 5.96 20.77 11.47
N ARG A 251 5.95 21.54 10.37
CA ARG A 251 4.98 21.38 9.28
C ARG A 251 5.10 20.01 8.61
N ILE A 252 6.32 19.53 8.36
CA ILE A 252 6.56 18.20 7.77
C ILE A 252 6.04 17.11 8.70
N GLU A 253 6.35 17.20 9.99
CA GLU A 253 5.94 16.21 10.98
C GLU A 253 4.41 16.21 11.18
N GLU A 254 3.77 17.39 11.23
CA GLU A 254 2.31 17.51 11.30
C GLU A 254 1.61 16.90 10.07
N HIS A 255 2.15 17.15 8.88
CA HIS A 255 1.67 16.57 7.63
C HIS A 255 1.79 15.05 7.69
N ARG A 256 2.96 14.51 8.04
CA ARG A 256 3.19 13.07 8.20
C ARG A 256 2.18 12.44 9.16
N ARG A 257 1.96 13.04 10.33
CA ARG A 257 0.97 12.58 11.33
C ARG A 257 -0.46 12.60 10.79
N LYS A 258 -0.82 13.61 9.99
CA LYS A 258 -2.15 13.69 9.35
C LYS A 258 -2.35 12.54 8.36
N TYR A 259 -1.37 12.28 7.50
CA TYR A 259 -1.49 11.22 6.49
C TYR A 259 -1.42 9.82 7.10
N GLU A 260 -0.65 9.62 8.17
CA GLU A 260 -0.63 8.35 8.90
C GLU A 260 -2.00 8.05 9.53
N ARG A 261 -2.65 9.05 10.14
CA ARG A 261 -4.01 8.92 10.67
C ARG A 261 -5.01 8.53 9.58
N LEU A 262 -5.00 9.26 8.45
CA LEU A 262 -5.89 8.98 7.32
C LEU A 262 -5.67 7.58 6.74
N ARG A 263 -4.41 7.11 6.66
CA ARG A 263 -4.09 5.76 6.19
C ARG A 263 -4.63 4.70 7.15
N LYS A 264 -4.43 4.88 8.46
CA LYS A 264 -4.95 3.97 9.49
C LYS A 264 -6.48 3.93 9.47
N GLU A 265 -7.14 5.07 9.34
CA GLU A 265 -8.59 5.15 9.26
C GLU A 265 -9.15 4.43 8.02
N LYS A 266 -8.54 4.61 6.85
CA LYS A 266 -8.90 3.89 5.63
C LYS A 266 -8.74 2.37 5.78
N GLU A 267 -7.64 1.93 6.39
CA GLU A 267 -7.38 0.50 6.62
C GLU A 267 -8.41 -0.10 7.60
N LEU A 268 -8.68 0.58 8.72
CA LEU A 268 -9.71 0.16 9.67
C LEU A 268 -11.10 0.09 9.03
N ARG A 269 -11.45 1.06 8.19
CA ARG A 269 -12.72 1.06 7.44
C ARG A 269 -12.81 -0.11 6.47
N LYS A 270 -11.69 -0.47 5.82
CA LYS A 270 -11.62 -1.63 4.91
C LYS A 270 -11.78 -2.95 5.68
N ILE A 271 -11.09 -3.09 6.81
CA ILE A 271 -11.18 -4.27 7.69
C ILE A 271 -12.61 -4.44 8.21
N GLU A 272 -13.23 -3.35 8.68
CA GLU A 272 -14.60 -3.38 9.20
C GLU A 272 -15.60 -3.76 8.10
N LEU A 273 -15.47 -3.19 6.90
CA LEU A 273 -16.32 -3.55 5.76
C LEU A 273 -16.14 -5.03 5.36
N GLU A 274 -14.91 -5.54 5.38
CA GLU A 274 -14.64 -6.94 5.08
C GLU A 274 -15.25 -7.87 6.14
N LYS A 275 -15.14 -7.50 7.42
CA LYS A 275 -15.77 -8.22 8.53
C LYS A 275 -17.30 -8.26 8.38
N GLN A 276 -17.92 -7.13 8.07
CA GLN A 276 -19.36 -7.05 7.81
C GLN A 276 -19.77 -7.91 6.61
N ARG A 277 -19.00 -7.88 5.51
CA ARG A 277 -19.24 -8.74 4.34
C ARG A 277 -19.11 -10.23 4.67
N ARG A 278 -18.10 -10.62 5.47
CA ARG A 278 -17.93 -12.01 5.92
C ARG A 278 -19.10 -12.45 6.81
N GLN A 279 -19.53 -11.59 7.74
CA GLN A 279 -20.69 -11.85 8.58
C GLN A 279 -22.00 -11.97 7.78
N ALA A 280 -22.22 -11.08 6.80
CA ALA A 280 -23.36 -11.18 5.90
C ALA A 280 -23.33 -12.49 5.11
N LYS A 281 -22.18 -12.85 4.51
CA LYS A 281 -22.01 -14.13 3.81
C LYS A 281 -22.25 -15.34 4.71
N SER A 282 -21.77 -15.33 5.96
CA SER A 282 -22.01 -16.43 6.90
C SER A 282 -23.48 -16.52 7.30
N GLN A 283 -24.16 -15.39 7.50
CA GLN A 283 -25.59 -15.35 7.80
C GLN A 283 -26.43 -15.83 6.61
N ASP A 284 -26.04 -15.47 5.38
CA ASP A 284 -26.68 -15.94 4.16
C ASP A 284 -26.46 -17.44 3.96
N ALA A 285 -25.25 -17.95 4.22
CA ALA A 285 -24.94 -19.37 4.15
C ALA A 285 -25.69 -20.18 5.22
N GLU A 286 -25.84 -19.64 6.43
CA GLU A 286 -26.65 -20.23 7.50
C GLU A 286 -28.14 -20.21 7.14
N ALA A 287 -28.67 -19.11 6.61
CA ALA A 287 -30.04 -19.04 6.13
C ALA A 287 -30.30 -20.02 4.98
N ALA A 288 -29.33 -20.21 4.09
CA ALA A 288 -29.39 -21.20 3.02
C ALA A 288 -29.34 -22.64 3.55
N SER A 289 -28.50 -22.96 4.56
CA SER A 289 -28.41 -24.33 5.10
C SER A 289 -29.68 -24.79 5.83
N VAL A 290 -30.42 -23.84 6.41
CA VAL A 290 -31.75 -24.07 6.99
C VAL A 290 -32.77 -24.51 5.93
N LEU A 291 -32.55 -24.16 4.65
CA LEU A 291 -33.39 -24.54 3.52
C LEU A 291 -32.76 -25.76 2.83
N LYS A 292 -33.42 -26.91 2.91
CA LYS A 292 -32.93 -28.13 2.26
C LYS A 292 -33.25 -28.11 0.77
N ASP A 293 -32.22 -28.08 -0.07
CA ASP A 293 -32.37 -28.10 -1.53
C ASP A 293 -32.84 -29.48 -2.00
N GLY A 294 -33.83 -29.52 -2.90
CA GLY A 294 -34.31 -30.77 -3.48
C GLY A 294 -35.24 -31.60 -2.60
N GLU A 295 -35.48 -31.17 -1.36
CA GLU A 295 -36.29 -31.90 -0.37
C GLU A 295 -37.54 -31.12 0.05
N VAL A 296 -38.54 -31.85 0.53
CA VAL A 296 -39.74 -31.28 1.14
C VAL A 296 -39.51 -31.16 2.65
N ILE A 297 -39.62 -29.95 3.17
CA ILE A 297 -39.50 -29.65 4.60
C ILE A 297 -40.88 -29.75 5.24
N GLY A 298 -41.07 -30.70 6.16
CA GLY A 298 -42.28 -30.79 6.98
C GLY A 298 -42.31 -29.71 8.06
N ILE A 299 -43.46 -29.07 8.24
CA ILE A 299 -43.68 -27.95 9.16
C ILE A 299 -44.73 -28.34 10.18
N HIS A 300 -44.41 -28.18 11.47
CA HIS A 300 -45.26 -28.63 12.58
C HIS A 300 -45.78 -27.47 13.45
N SER A 301 -45.42 -26.21 13.15
CA SER A 301 -45.91 -25.02 13.85
C SER A 301 -45.84 -23.75 13.00
N ALA A 302 -46.61 -22.72 13.35
CA ALA A 302 -46.57 -21.42 12.70
C ALA A 302 -45.20 -20.73 12.83
N SER A 303 -44.53 -20.89 13.98
CA SER A 303 -43.19 -20.34 14.24
C SER A 303 -42.15 -20.94 13.29
N GLU A 304 -42.20 -22.26 13.08
CA GLU A 304 -41.33 -22.96 12.13
C GLU A 304 -41.57 -22.49 10.69
N LEU A 305 -42.84 -22.38 10.29
CA LEU A 305 -43.25 -21.87 8.97
C LEU A 305 -42.65 -20.48 8.72
N LYS A 306 -42.84 -19.56 9.67
CA LYS A 306 -42.35 -18.18 9.59
C LYS A 306 -40.83 -18.12 9.49
N THR A 307 -40.12 -18.97 10.23
CA THR A 307 -38.65 -19.06 10.18
C THR A 307 -38.15 -19.45 8.80
N LYS A 308 -38.75 -20.48 8.18
CA LYS A 308 -38.39 -20.94 6.83
C LYS A 308 -38.74 -19.91 5.76
N LEU A 309 -39.91 -19.26 5.86
CA LEU A 309 -40.31 -18.19 4.94
C LEU A 309 -39.38 -16.97 5.03
N ASN A 310 -38.94 -16.60 6.23
CA ASN A 310 -37.96 -15.52 6.42
C ASN A 310 -36.60 -15.88 5.80
N ALA A 311 -36.13 -17.11 5.97
CA ALA A 311 -34.89 -17.59 5.34
C ALA A 311 -34.99 -17.61 3.80
N ALA A 312 -36.13 -18.05 3.25
CA ALA A 312 -36.40 -18.02 1.82
C ALA A 312 -36.42 -16.58 1.26
N SER A 313 -37.00 -15.63 2.01
CA SER A 313 -37.01 -14.21 1.66
C SER A 313 -35.59 -13.61 1.64
N LYS A 314 -34.76 -13.88 2.66
CA LYS A 314 -33.37 -13.41 2.74
C LYS A 314 -32.52 -13.92 1.58
N THR A 315 -32.73 -15.17 1.16
CA THR A 315 -32.01 -15.80 0.04
C THR A 315 -32.67 -15.53 -1.32
N SER A 316 -33.73 -14.70 -1.37
CA SER A 316 -34.50 -14.39 -2.59
C SER A 316 -35.05 -15.62 -3.33
N ARG A 317 -35.36 -16.70 -2.60
CA ARG A 317 -35.90 -17.95 -3.13
C ARG A 317 -37.42 -17.96 -3.09
N LEU A 318 -38.04 -18.59 -4.08
CA LEU A 318 -39.47 -18.90 -4.05
C LEU A 318 -39.75 -19.96 -2.99
N ALA A 319 -40.70 -19.72 -2.10
CA ALA A 319 -41.21 -20.70 -1.15
C ALA A 319 -42.61 -21.16 -1.58
N LEU A 320 -42.83 -22.47 -1.62
CA LEU A 320 -44.09 -23.10 -1.95
C LEU A 320 -44.62 -23.83 -0.72
N ILE A 321 -45.74 -23.34 -0.19
CA ILE A 321 -46.39 -23.90 0.99
C ILE A 321 -47.51 -24.82 0.53
N TYR A 322 -47.45 -26.09 0.92
CA TYR A 322 -48.46 -27.11 0.62
C TYR A 322 -49.18 -27.52 1.90
N PHE A 323 -50.43 -27.09 2.02
CA PHE A 323 -51.33 -27.52 3.09
C PHE A 323 -52.03 -28.82 2.71
N THR A 324 -51.92 -29.83 3.58
CA THR A 324 -52.44 -31.18 3.36
C THR A 324 -53.15 -31.71 4.61
N ALA A 325 -53.86 -32.83 4.45
CA ALA A 325 -54.32 -33.67 5.56
C ALA A 325 -54.18 -35.14 5.20
N THR A 326 -53.94 -36.01 6.19
CA THR A 326 -53.78 -37.47 5.98
C THR A 326 -55.06 -38.15 5.48
N TRP A 327 -56.22 -37.68 5.91
CA TRP A 327 -57.54 -38.20 5.54
C TRP A 327 -58.01 -37.72 4.15
N CYS A 328 -57.34 -36.75 3.54
CA CYS A 328 -57.69 -36.19 2.24
C CYS A 328 -57.21 -37.07 1.07
N GLY A 329 -58.16 -37.63 0.29
CA GLY A 329 -57.88 -38.47 -0.88
C GLY A 329 -57.04 -37.78 -1.97
N PRO A 330 -57.45 -36.60 -2.48
CA PRO A 330 -56.67 -35.85 -3.47
C PRO A 330 -55.26 -35.46 -2.99
N CYS A 331 -55.09 -35.24 -1.68
CA CYS A 331 -53.80 -34.94 -1.07
C CYS A 331 -52.83 -36.13 -1.18
N ARG A 332 -53.32 -37.36 -1.00
CA ARG A 332 -52.52 -38.58 -1.21
C ARG A 332 -52.04 -38.73 -2.65
N PHE A 333 -52.82 -38.25 -3.63
CA PHE A 333 -52.44 -38.28 -5.04
C PHE A 333 -51.37 -37.23 -5.38
N ILE A 334 -51.50 -36.00 -4.87
CA ILE A 334 -50.59 -34.89 -5.22
C ILE A 334 -49.29 -34.88 -4.39
N SER A 335 -49.28 -35.47 -3.18
CA SER A 335 -48.10 -35.46 -2.32
C SER A 335 -46.84 -36.08 -2.96
N PRO A 336 -46.88 -37.21 -3.69
CA PRO A 336 -45.70 -37.73 -4.40
C PRO A 336 -45.23 -36.83 -5.53
N VAL A 337 -46.16 -36.16 -6.22
CA VAL A 337 -45.85 -35.17 -7.27
C VAL A 337 -45.14 -33.97 -6.66
N PHE A 338 -45.60 -33.48 -5.51
CA PHE A 338 -44.96 -32.38 -4.79
C PHE A 338 -43.51 -32.72 -4.40
N SER A 339 -43.25 -33.93 -3.90
CA SER A 339 -41.90 -34.39 -3.61
C SER A 339 -41.02 -34.52 -4.86
N SER A 340 -41.58 -34.99 -5.98
CA SER A 340 -40.86 -35.04 -7.26
C SER A 340 -40.51 -33.63 -7.77
N LEU A 341 -41.38 -32.65 -7.55
CA LEU A 341 -41.13 -31.26 -7.92
C LEU A 341 -40.04 -30.61 -7.07
N ALA A 342 -39.93 -31.00 -5.80
CA ALA A 342 -38.82 -30.57 -4.94
C ALA A 342 -37.46 -30.95 -5.55
N GLY A 343 -37.30 -32.21 -5.97
CA GLY A 343 -36.08 -32.66 -6.65
C GLY A 343 -35.85 -31.99 -8.01
N LYS A 344 -36.92 -31.69 -8.76
CA LYS A 344 -36.83 -31.01 -10.08
C LYS A 344 -36.43 -29.54 -9.96
N TYR A 345 -36.83 -28.86 -8.88
CA TYR A 345 -36.58 -27.43 -8.66
C TYR A 345 -35.83 -27.21 -7.33
N PRO A 346 -34.54 -27.58 -7.24
CA PRO A 346 -33.80 -27.56 -5.97
C PRO A 346 -33.66 -26.15 -5.37
N LYS A 347 -33.75 -25.10 -6.20
CA LYS A 347 -33.71 -23.69 -5.77
C LYS A 347 -35.03 -23.18 -5.18
N VAL A 348 -36.14 -23.89 -5.36
CA VAL A 348 -37.44 -23.56 -4.77
C VAL A 348 -37.54 -24.26 -3.40
N VAL A 349 -38.06 -23.57 -2.40
CA VAL A 349 -38.24 -24.11 -1.04
C VAL A 349 -39.61 -24.77 -0.96
N PHE A 350 -39.66 -26.09 -0.78
CA PHE A 350 -40.91 -26.84 -0.66
C PHE A 350 -41.24 -27.08 0.81
N LEU A 351 -42.34 -26.48 1.29
CA LEU A 351 -42.81 -26.59 2.66
C LEU A 351 -44.13 -27.37 2.68
N LYS A 352 -44.20 -28.43 3.46
CA LYS A 352 -45.41 -29.24 3.65
C LYS A 352 -45.95 -29.01 5.05
N VAL A 353 -47.21 -28.60 5.14
CA VAL A 353 -47.90 -28.31 6.40
C VAL A 353 -49.09 -29.25 6.50
N ASP A 354 -49.09 -30.15 7.48
CA ASP A 354 -50.29 -30.93 7.79
C ASP A 354 -51.21 -30.08 8.68
N ILE A 355 -52.45 -29.88 8.26
CA ILE A 355 -53.39 -29.02 8.99
C ILE A 355 -53.81 -29.61 10.33
N ASP A 356 -53.69 -30.94 10.52
CA ASP A 356 -54.02 -31.60 11.78
C ASP A 356 -52.88 -31.43 12.81
N GLU A 357 -51.63 -31.39 12.34
CA GLU A 357 -50.42 -31.23 13.15
C GLU A 357 -50.12 -29.74 13.45
N ALA A 358 -50.12 -28.87 12.43
CA ALA A 358 -49.80 -27.44 12.51
C ALA A 358 -51.06 -26.57 12.40
N ARG A 359 -52.00 -26.77 13.33
CA ARG A 359 -53.32 -26.09 13.33
C ARG A 359 -53.22 -24.58 13.43
N ASP A 360 -52.22 -24.08 14.17
CA ASP A 360 -51.90 -22.67 14.32
C ASP A 360 -51.53 -22.03 12.97
N ALA A 361 -50.64 -22.67 12.22
CA ALA A 361 -50.25 -22.22 10.88
C ALA A 361 -51.43 -22.26 9.90
N ALA A 362 -52.25 -23.31 9.95
CA ALA A 362 -53.44 -23.44 9.10
C ALA A 362 -54.49 -22.36 9.40
N ALA A 363 -54.66 -21.99 10.67
CA ALA A 363 -55.56 -20.92 11.09
C ALA A 363 -55.06 -19.54 10.62
N GLU A 364 -53.77 -19.23 10.80
CA GLU A 364 -53.17 -17.96 10.36
C GLU A 364 -53.31 -17.74 8.84
N TRP A 365 -53.18 -18.82 8.06
CA TRP A 365 -53.30 -18.79 6.60
C TRP A 365 -54.74 -18.96 6.09
N ASN A 366 -55.73 -19.01 6.99
CA ASN A 366 -57.16 -19.16 6.68
C ASN A 366 -57.46 -20.34 5.73
N ILE A 367 -56.90 -21.52 6.03
CA ILE A 367 -57.05 -22.70 5.19
C ILE A 367 -58.45 -23.31 5.34
N SER A 368 -59.25 -23.21 4.28
CA SER A 368 -60.62 -23.76 4.23
C SER A 368 -60.74 -25.09 3.47
N SER A 369 -59.74 -25.42 2.65
CA SER A 369 -59.74 -26.63 1.81
C SER A 369 -58.33 -27.14 1.56
N VAL A 370 -58.20 -28.47 1.49
CA VAL A 370 -56.94 -29.16 1.19
C VAL A 370 -57.13 -30.12 0.00
N PRO A 371 -56.13 -30.28 -0.87
CA PRO A 371 -54.81 -29.65 -0.83
C PRO A 371 -54.85 -28.18 -1.28
N SER A 372 -54.08 -27.30 -0.64
CA SER A 372 -53.91 -25.89 -1.06
C SER A 372 -52.43 -25.54 -1.15
N PHE A 373 -52.05 -24.78 -2.19
CA PHE A 373 -50.67 -24.38 -2.47
C PHE A 373 -50.55 -22.86 -2.51
N PHE A 374 -49.57 -22.30 -1.81
CA PHE A 374 -49.27 -20.87 -1.79
C PHE A 374 -47.84 -20.61 -2.24
N PHE A 375 -47.69 -19.67 -3.17
CA PHE A 375 -46.41 -19.26 -3.72
C PHE A 375 -46.00 -17.95 -3.06
N VAL A 376 -44.85 -17.94 -2.38
CA VAL A 376 -44.35 -16.79 -1.65
C VAL A 376 -42.97 -16.42 -2.16
N LYS A 377 -42.78 -15.17 -2.61
CA LYS A 377 -41.49 -14.63 -3.05
C LYS A 377 -41.27 -13.28 -2.36
N ASN A 378 -40.08 -13.06 -1.81
CA ASN A 378 -39.72 -11.83 -1.09
C ASN A 378 -40.72 -11.45 0.03
N GLY A 379 -41.22 -12.46 0.75
CA GLY A 379 -42.16 -12.28 1.87
C GLY A 379 -43.60 -11.94 1.47
N ARG A 380 -43.95 -11.98 0.17
CA ARG A 380 -45.30 -11.72 -0.33
C ARG A 380 -45.86 -12.92 -1.06
N GLU A 381 -47.15 -13.18 -0.90
CA GLU A 381 -47.89 -14.15 -1.71
C GLU A 381 -47.95 -13.64 -3.16
N VAL A 382 -47.43 -14.43 -4.10
CA VAL A 382 -47.43 -14.11 -5.53
C VAL A 382 -48.48 -14.91 -6.30
N ASP A 383 -48.86 -16.09 -5.80
CA ASP A 383 -49.91 -16.92 -6.41
C ASP A 383 -50.46 -17.98 -5.44
N LYS A 384 -51.62 -18.56 -5.77
CA LYS A 384 -52.32 -19.62 -5.02
C LYS A 384 -52.96 -20.66 -5.94
N ILE A 385 -53.04 -21.90 -5.46
CA ILE A 385 -53.80 -22.99 -6.09
C ILE A 385 -54.60 -23.69 -5.00
N VAL A 386 -55.86 -23.99 -5.28
CA VAL A 386 -56.72 -24.79 -4.42
C VAL A 386 -57.13 -26.05 -5.18
N GLY A 387 -56.93 -27.22 -4.57
CA GLY A 387 -57.19 -28.53 -5.17
C GLY A 387 -55.95 -29.21 -5.78
N ALA A 388 -56.12 -30.47 -6.15
CA ALA A 388 -55.06 -31.33 -6.68
C ALA A 388 -54.92 -31.20 -8.21
N ASP A 389 -54.32 -30.11 -8.70
CA ASP A 389 -54.02 -29.92 -10.12
C ASP A 389 -52.50 -29.91 -10.38
N LYS A 390 -51.99 -31.05 -10.86
CA LYS A 390 -50.58 -31.23 -11.21
C LYS A 390 -50.11 -30.27 -12.30
N SER A 391 -50.91 -30.06 -13.35
CA SER A 391 -50.49 -29.29 -14.53
C SER A 391 -50.34 -27.80 -14.22
N THR A 392 -51.28 -27.27 -13.43
CA THR A 392 -51.25 -25.87 -13.00
C THR A 392 -50.15 -25.63 -11.96
N LEU A 393 -49.92 -26.58 -11.07
CA LEU A 393 -48.82 -26.52 -10.09
C LEU A 393 -47.46 -26.43 -10.78
N GLU A 394 -47.18 -27.32 -11.74
CA GLU A 394 -45.92 -27.32 -12.50
C GLU A 394 -45.72 -26.02 -13.28
N ARG A 395 -46.77 -25.53 -13.94
CA ARG A 395 -46.74 -24.29 -14.72
C ARG A 395 -46.43 -23.07 -13.85
N LYS A 396 -47.10 -22.93 -12.69
CA LYS A 396 -46.90 -21.79 -11.77
C LYS A 396 -45.53 -21.83 -11.10
N ILE A 397 -45.00 -23.02 -10.78
CA ILE A 397 -43.62 -23.14 -10.30
C ILE A 397 -42.66 -22.62 -11.38
N ALA A 398 -42.78 -23.09 -12.62
CA ALA A 398 -41.92 -22.62 -13.72
C ALA A 398 -42.02 -21.10 -13.95
N GLN A 399 -43.20 -20.52 -13.78
CA GLN A 399 -43.44 -19.08 -13.91
C GLN A 399 -42.73 -18.25 -12.83
N HIS A 400 -42.72 -18.71 -11.58
CA HIS A 400 -42.21 -17.92 -10.45
C HIS A 400 -40.80 -18.31 -9.98
N ALA A 401 -40.29 -19.49 -10.40
CA ALA A 401 -38.97 -20.00 -10.02
C ALA A 401 -37.80 -19.28 -10.73
N ASN A 402 -38.08 -18.54 -11.81
CA ASN A 402 -37.09 -17.71 -12.51
C ASN A 402 -36.81 -16.39 -11.82
#